data_AF-D0TQU7-F1
#
_entry.id   AF-D0TQU7-F1
#
_cell.length_a   1.000
_cell.length_b   1.000
_cell.length_c   1.000
_cell.angle_alpha   90.00
_cell.angle_beta   90.00
_cell.angle_gamma   90.00
#
_symmetry.space_group_name_H-M   'P 1'
#
loop_
_entity.id
_entity.type
_entity.pdbx_description
1 polymer ?
#
loop_
_entity_poly.entity_id
_entity_poly.type
_entity_poly.pdbx_seq_one_letter_code
_entity_poly.pdbx_strand_id
1 'polypeptide(L)'
;MADKKEKLFSDFSPVSTEQWMEKVTADLKGADFEKKLVWKTNEGFKVKPFYRMEDLEGLKTTDALPGEFPYLRGTKKDNNEWLVRQEIRVECPKEANAKALDILNKGVDSLSFHVKAKELNAEYIETLLNDIQAECVELNFSTCQGHVVELANLLVAYFQKKDYDVKKLKGSINYDFFNKMLTRGKEKGDMVQTAKALIEAIQPLPFYRVLNVNAISLNNAGAYISQELGYALAWGNEYMNQLTDAGIPAAVVAKKIKFNFGISSNYFLEIAKFRAARLLWANIVASYKPECLRDCDNKGANGECRCAAKMAVHAETSTFNLTLFDAHVNLLRTQTEAMSAALGGVDSMTVVPFDKTYGTPDELSERLARNQQLLLKEESHFDKVIDPAAGSYYIENLTVSIAKQAWELFLATEEAGGFYAALKAGTVQAAVNESNKARHKAVAQRREILLGTNQFPNFNEKAGDKKPVEGKCCCGGDSHTCEKDVDTLVFDRAASEFEALRLETEASGKRPKAFMLTIGNLAMRQARAQYSCNFLACAGYEVVDNLGFETVEAGVEAAMAAKADIVVICSSDDEYAEYAVPAFKALNGRAMFIVAGAPACMDDLKAAGIENFIHVRVNVLDTLKEFNAKLLK
;
A
#
# COMPACT_ATOMS: atom_id res chain seq x y z
N MET A 1 -45.26 8.31 1.85
CA MET A 1 -45.41 9.52 1.01
C MET A 1 -44.30 10.47 1.41
N ALA A 2 -43.17 10.43 0.71
CA ALA A 2 -42.09 11.41 0.88
C ALA A 2 -42.26 12.45 -0.24
N ASP A 3 -42.30 13.73 0.13
CA ASP A 3 -42.58 14.85 -0.75
C ASP A 3 -41.63 14.91 -1.94
N LYS A 4 -42.11 14.47 -3.11
CA LYS A 4 -41.36 14.45 -4.38
C LYS A 4 -41.17 15.83 -5.03
N LYS A 5 -41.31 16.94 -4.29
CA LYS A 5 -41.45 18.28 -4.93
C LYS A 5 -40.70 19.45 -4.30
N GLU A 6 -40.06 19.31 -3.15
CA GLU A 6 -39.31 20.45 -2.61
C GLU A 6 -37.95 20.55 -3.32
N LYS A 7 -37.85 21.47 -4.29
CA LYS A 7 -36.57 21.82 -4.89
C LYS A 7 -35.75 22.58 -3.85
N LEU A 8 -34.82 21.89 -3.20
CA LEU A 8 -33.79 22.53 -2.37
C LEU A 8 -33.06 23.59 -3.21
N PHE A 9 -32.76 24.73 -2.60
CA PHE A 9 -32.01 25.84 -3.21
C PHE A 9 -32.70 26.58 -4.38
N SER A 10 -34.02 26.48 -4.51
CA SER A 10 -34.77 27.23 -5.54
C SER A 10 -34.71 28.76 -5.39
N ASP A 11 -34.42 29.25 -4.18
CA ASP A 11 -34.21 30.67 -3.89
C ASP A 11 -32.83 31.20 -4.35
N PHE A 12 -31.92 30.31 -4.77
CA PHE A 12 -30.57 30.67 -5.18
C PHE A 12 -30.35 30.36 -6.66
N SER A 13 -29.69 31.29 -7.37
CA SER A 13 -29.21 31.01 -8.72
C SER A 13 -28.07 29.98 -8.68
N PRO A 14 -27.96 29.07 -9.65
CA PRO A 14 -26.81 28.17 -9.75
C PRO A 14 -25.49 28.95 -9.84
N VAL A 15 -24.49 28.50 -9.09
CA VAL A 15 -23.14 29.09 -9.15
C VAL A 15 -22.36 28.44 -10.29
N SER A 16 -21.89 29.25 -11.23
CA SER A 16 -21.05 28.80 -12.36
C SER A 16 -19.62 28.46 -11.92
N THR A 17 -18.87 27.74 -12.76
CA THR A 17 -17.48 27.36 -12.44
C THR A 17 -16.59 28.59 -12.40
N GLU A 18 -16.87 29.56 -13.28
CA GLU A 18 -16.23 30.86 -13.34
C GLU A 18 -16.41 31.64 -12.04
N GLN A 19 -17.64 31.79 -11.56
CA GLN A 19 -17.93 32.49 -10.30
C GLN A 19 -17.25 31.83 -9.09
N TRP A 20 -17.20 30.49 -9.06
CA TRP A 20 -16.48 29.78 -8.01
C TRP A 20 -14.96 30.02 -8.09
N MET A 21 -14.40 30.00 -9.29
CA MET A 21 -12.97 30.29 -9.51
C MET A 21 -12.59 31.73 -9.19
N GLU A 22 -13.46 32.71 -9.44
CA GLU A 22 -13.28 34.10 -9.01
C GLU A 22 -13.15 34.19 -7.49
N LYS A 23 -14.02 33.49 -6.75
CA LYS A 23 -13.95 33.43 -5.29
C LYS A 23 -12.68 32.78 -4.79
N VAL A 24 -12.27 31.64 -5.38
CA VAL A 24 -11.00 31.00 -5.05
C VAL A 24 -9.81 31.94 -5.30
N THR A 25 -9.81 32.64 -6.43
CA THR A 25 -8.73 33.59 -6.77
C THR A 25 -8.65 34.74 -5.77
N ALA A 26 -9.80 35.28 -5.35
CA ALA A 26 -9.87 36.30 -4.31
C ALA A 26 -9.30 35.78 -2.97
N ASP A 27 -9.67 34.57 -2.56
CA ASP A 27 -9.21 33.97 -1.30
C ASP A 27 -7.72 33.60 -1.31
N LEU A 28 -7.16 33.32 -2.49
CA LEU A 28 -5.72 33.10 -2.69
C LEU A 28 -4.88 34.39 -2.58
N LYS A 29 -5.50 35.58 -2.54
CA LYS A 29 -4.82 36.88 -2.38
C LYS A 29 -3.63 37.08 -3.33
N GLY A 30 -3.80 36.68 -4.60
CA GLY A 30 -2.77 36.79 -5.64
C GLY A 30 -1.81 35.59 -5.72
N ALA A 31 -1.96 34.56 -4.87
CA ALA A 31 -1.22 33.32 -5.03
C ALA A 31 -1.75 32.49 -6.22
N ASP A 32 -0.84 31.84 -6.93
CA ASP A 32 -1.16 31.04 -8.12
C ASP A 32 -1.93 29.75 -7.76
N PHE A 33 -3.11 29.57 -8.36
CA PHE A 33 -4.00 28.43 -8.12
C PHE A 33 -3.33 27.08 -8.40
N GLU A 34 -2.66 26.96 -9.55
CA GLU A 34 -1.99 25.73 -9.99
C GLU A 34 -0.84 25.33 -9.07
N LYS A 35 -0.10 26.30 -8.51
CA LYS A 35 0.98 26.04 -7.55
C LYS A 35 0.48 25.76 -6.14
N LYS A 36 -0.65 26.34 -5.73
CA LYS A 36 -1.13 26.27 -4.34
C LYS A 36 -2.12 25.16 -4.06
N LEU A 37 -3.04 24.89 -4.98
CA LEU A 37 -4.19 24.02 -4.72
C LEU A 37 -4.23 22.76 -5.58
N VAL A 38 -3.55 22.75 -6.73
CA VAL A 38 -3.51 21.56 -7.59
C VAL A 38 -2.46 20.58 -7.08
N TRP A 39 -2.90 19.38 -6.71
CA TRP A 39 -2.01 18.32 -6.28
C TRP A 39 -1.38 17.66 -7.50
N LYS A 40 -0.05 17.76 -7.60
CA LYS A 40 0.76 16.99 -8.57
C LYS A 40 1.06 15.63 -7.96
N THR A 41 0.40 14.60 -8.45
CA THR A 41 0.56 13.25 -7.91
C THR A 41 1.89 12.66 -8.38
N ASN A 42 2.40 11.70 -7.63
CA ASN A 42 3.55 10.90 -8.07
C ASN A 42 3.17 9.92 -9.20
N GLU A 43 1.87 9.73 -9.45
CA GLU A 43 1.33 8.92 -10.54
C GLU A 43 1.49 9.58 -11.92
N GLY A 44 1.96 10.83 -11.97
CA GLY A 44 2.23 11.57 -13.20
C GLY A 44 1.05 12.38 -13.75
N PHE A 45 0.01 12.62 -12.95
CA PHE A 45 -1.11 13.49 -13.33
C PHE A 45 -1.47 14.49 -12.22
N LYS A 46 -2.37 15.40 -12.53
CA LYS A 46 -2.83 16.46 -11.62
C LYS A 46 -4.21 16.14 -11.06
N VAL A 47 -4.40 16.43 -9.77
CA VAL A 47 -5.70 16.35 -9.10
C VAL A 47 -6.15 17.77 -8.72
N LYS A 48 -7.34 18.15 -9.18
CA LYS A 48 -7.94 19.45 -8.88
C LYS A 48 -8.49 19.45 -7.44
N PRO A 49 -8.53 20.61 -6.77
CA PRO A 49 -9.11 20.73 -5.42
C PRO A 49 -10.64 20.56 -5.40
N PHE A 50 -11.30 20.64 -6.55
CA PHE A 50 -12.72 20.36 -6.73
C PHE A 50 -13.00 19.82 -8.13
N TYR A 51 -14.10 19.09 -8.26
CA TYR A 51 -14.63 18.57 -9.52
C TYR A 51 -16.13 18.85 -9.58
N ARG A 52 -16.67 18.97 -10.78
CA ARG A 52 -18.07 19.32 -11.02
C ARG A 52 -18.67 18.48 -12.15
N MET A 53 -19.94 18.71 -12.45
CA MET A 53 -20.67 17.94 -13.46
C MET A 53 -20.03 18.08 -14.86
N GLU A 54 -19.45 19.24 -15.21
CA GLU A 54 -18.77 19.40 -16.50
C GLU A 54 -17.55 18.47 -16.62
N ASP A 55 -16.89 18.12 -15.51
CA ASP A 55 -15.73 17.23 -15.53
C ASP A 55 -16.12 15.77 -15.86
N LEU A 56 -17.41 15.43 -15.94
CA LEU A 56 -17.88 14.14 -16.45
C LEU A 56 -18.07 14.14 -17.97
N GLU A 57 -18.07 15.30 -18.62
CA GLU A 57 -18.34 15.39 -20.06
C GLU A 57 -17.30 14.59 -20.87
N GLY A 58 -17.78 13.70 -21.73
CA GLY A 58 -16.95 12.84 -22.57
C GLY A 58 -16.35 11.62 -21.87
N LEU A 59 -16.56 11.44 -20.56
CA LEU A 59 -16.11 10.23 -19.86
C LEU A 59 -17.07 9.06 -20.16
N LYS A 60 -16.59 8.04 -20.87
CA LYS A 60 -17.38 6.81 -21.14
C LYS A 60 -17.62 5.96 -19.90
N THR A 61 -16.97 6.27 -18.77
CA THR A 61 -17.11 5.48 -17.54
C THR A 61 -18.50 5.60 -16.93
N THR A 62 -19.22 6.70 -17.19
CA THR A 62 -20.59 6.92 -16.68
C THR A 62 -21.65 6.04 -17.34
N ASP A 63 -21.36 5.51 -18.53
CA ASP A 63 -22.28 4.66 -19.30
C ASP A 63 -22.24 3.19 -18.85
N ALA A 64 -21.24 2.82 -18.04
CA ALA A 64 -21.01 1.44 -17.63
C ALA A 64 -22.02 0.98 -16.57
N LEU A 65 -22.56 -0.23 -16.75
CA LEU A 65 -23.40 -0.89 -15.75
C LEU A 65 -22.64 -2.00 -15.00
N PRO A 66 -22.97 -2.25 -13.73
CA PRO A 66 -22.44 -3.39 -12.98
C PRO A 66 -22.63 -4.73 -13.69
N GLY A 67 -21.60 -5.57 -13.67
CA GLY A 67 -21.64 -6.91 -14.24
C GLY A 67 -21.72 -6.98 -15.76
N GLU A 68 -21.56 -5.84 -16.45
CA GLU A 68 -21.52 -5.73 -17.90
C GLU A 68 -20.13 -5.33 -18.38
N PHE A 69 -19.75 -5.76 -19.58
CA PHE A 69 -18.48 -5.37 -20.18
C PHE A 69 -18.40 -3.84 -20.33
N PRO A 70 -17.29 -3.18 -19.93
CA PRO A 70 -15.97 -3.72 -19.59
C PRO A 70 -15.73 -3.93 -18.08
N TYR A 71 -16.78 -4.18 -17.31
CA TYR A 71 -16.77 -4.52 -15.87
C TYR A 71 -16.17 -3.45 -14.95
N LEU A 72 -16.15 -2.19 -15.41
CA LEU A 72 -15.66 -1.03 -14.64
C LEU A 72 -16.27 -1.00 -13.23
N ARG A 73 -17.59 -1.09 -13.15
CA ARG A 73 -18.39 -1.06 -11.91
C ARG A 73 -18.44 -2.40 -11.16
N GLY A 74 -17.58 -3.35 -11.49
CA GLY A 74 -17.55 -4.69 -10.90
C GLY A 74 -18.11 -5.78 -11.82
N THR A 75 -17.79 -7.03 -11.50
CA THR A 75 -18.17 -8.23 -12.29
C THR A 75 -19.51 -8.85 -11.86
N LYS A 76 -20.06 -8.37 -10.73
CA LYS A 76 -21.32 -8.77 -10.08
C LYS A 76 -22.44 -7.77 -10.40
N LYS A 77 -23.70 -8.21 -10.26
CA LYS A 77 -24.90 -7.40 -10.54
C LYS A 77 -25.76 -7.09 -9.31
N ASP A 78 -25.66 -7.90 -8.27
CA ASP A 78 -26.61 -7.85 -7.15
C ASP A 78 -26.07 -7.12 -5.91
N ASN A 79 -24.82 -7.42 -5.51
CA ASN A 79 -24.20 -6.86 -4.32
C ASN A 79 -22.69 -6.65 -4.51
N ASN A 80 -22.08 -5.94 -3.56
CA ASN A 80 -20.64 -5.65 -3.49
C ASN A 80 -19.94 -6.56 -2.47
N GLU A 81 -20.48 -7.74 -2.23
CA GLU A 81 -19.92 -8.66 -1.25
C GLU A 81 -18.50 -9.07 -1.64
N TRP A 82 -17.58 -9.12 -0.69
CA TRP A 82 -16.26 -9.72 -0.84
C TRP A 82 -16.09 -10.87 0.16
N LEU A 83 -15.14 -11.75 -0.17
CA LEU A 83 -14.71 -12.80 0.74
C LEU A 83 -13.66 -12.27 1.72
N VAL A 84 -13.91 -12.48 3.01
CA VAL A 84 -13.00 -12.21 4.12
C VAL A 84 -11.96 -13.32 4.15
N ARG A 85 -10.75 -13.04 3.67
CA ARG A 85 -9.67 -14.02 3.57
C ARG A 85 -8.66 -13.90 4.70
N GLN A 86 -8.34 -15.04 5.32
CA GLN A 86 -7.25 -15.16 6.29
C GLN A 86 -6.23 -16.23 5.86
N GLU A 87 -4.94 -15.92 6.02
CA GLU A 87 -3.84 -16.81 5.72
C GLU A 87 -3.48 -17.72 6.91
N ILE A 88 -3.19 -18.98 6.62
CA ILE A 88 -2.71 -19.99 7.56
C ILE A 88 -1.44 -20.59 7.00
N ARG A 89 -0.32 -20.33 7.68
CA ARG A 89 0.94 -21.03 7.42
C ARG A 89 0.89 -22.42 8.06
N VAL A 90 1.00 -23.46 7.24
CA VAL A 90 0.85 -24.84 7.70
C VAL A 90 2.20 -25.39 8.16
N GLU A 91 2.44 -25.31 9.46
CA GLU A 91 3.56 -26.00 10.10
C GLU A 91 3.19 -27.45 10.48
N CYS A 92 1.94 -27.66 10.92
CA CYS A 92 1.33 -28.96 11.22
C CYS A 92 -0.10 -28.99 10.63
N PRO A 93 -0.47 -29.97 9.78
CA PRO A 93 -1.79 -30.03 9.16
C PRO A 93 -2.95 -30.05 10.15
N LYS A 94 -2.80 -30.79 11.25
CA LYS A 94 -3.84 -30.93 12.27
C LYS A 94 -4.09 -29.62 13.02
N GLU A 95 -3.02 -28.89 13.37
CA GLU A 95 -3.13 -27.59 14.03
C GLU A 95 -3.69 -26.53 13.07
N ALA A 96 -3.24 -26.54 11.81
CA ALA A 96 -3.76 -25.66 10.77
C ALA A 96 -5.25 -25.91 10.48
N ASN A 97 -5.68 -27.17 10.48
CA ASN A 97 -7.10 -27.55 10.36
C ASN A 97 -7.92 -27.05 11.55
N ALA A 98 -7.45 -27.28 12.79
CA ALA A 98 -8.12 -26.80 13.99
C ALA A 98 -8.26 -25.27 13.98
N LYS A 99 -7.20 -24.55 13.59
CA LYS A 99 -7.23 -23.09 13.41
C LYS A 99 -8.22 -22.67 12.31
N ALA A 100 -8.22 -23.36 11.17
CA ALA A 100 -9.14 -23.07 10.07
C ALA A 100 -10.61 -23.20 10.51
N LEU A 101 -10.97 -24.30 11.17
CA LEU A 101 -12.32 -24.52 11.69
C LEU A 101 -12.73 -23.47 12.72
N ASP A 102 -11.81 -23.05 13.59
CA ASP A 102 -12.07 -21.99 14.57
C ASP A 102 -12.34 -20.63 13.89
N ILE A 103 -11.51 -20.21 12.93
CA ILE A 103 -11.69 -18.90 12.30
C ILE A 103 -12.87 -18.84 11.32
N LEU A 104 -13.28 -19.98 10.73
CA LEU A 104 -14.52 -20.07 9.95
C LEU A 104 -15.75 -19.71 10.82
N ASN A 105 -15.74 -20.11 12.09
CA ASN A 105 -16.78 -19.74 13.06
C ASN A 105 -16.65 -18.29 13.57
N LYS A 106 -15.65 -17.53 13.09
CA LYS A 106 -15.39 -16.13 13.45
C LYS A 106 -15.54 -15.17 12.27
N GLY A 107 -16.28 -15.57 11.23
CA GLY A 107 -16.64 -14.72 10.08
C GLY A 107 -15.68 -14.79 8.88
N VAL A 108 -14.72 -15.71 8.88
CA VAL A 108 -13.90 -16.00 7.68
C VAL A 108 -14.71 -16.87 6.72
N ASP A 109 -14.71 -16.52 5.44
CA ASP A 109 -15.35 -17.29 4.36
C ASP A 109 -14.37 -17.66 3.22
N SER A 110 -13.10 -17.26 3.37
CA SER A 110 -11.99 -17.63 2.48
C SER A 110 -10.73 -17.98 3.27
N LEU A 111 -10.17 -19.16 3.02
CA LEU A 111 -8.95 -19.65 3.65
C LEU A 111 -7.81 -19.65 2.63
N SER A 112 -6.62 -19.28 3.08
CA SER A 112 -5.38 -19.42 2.29
C SER A 112 -4.35 -20.24 3.05
N PHE A 113 -4.01 -21.42 2.55
CA PHE A 113 -3.02 -22.30 3.17
C PHE A 113 -1.67 -22.16 2.47
N HIS A 114 -0.62 -21.85 3.24
CA HIS A 114 0.76 -22.02 2.78
C HIS A 114 1.27 -23.40 3.20
N VAL A 115 1.35 -24.33 2.25
CA VAL A 115 1.70 -25.73 2.50
C VAL A 115 3.16 -26.01 2.16
N LYS A 116 3.80 -26.87 2.96
CA LYS A 116 5.19 -27.28 2.74
C LYS A 116 5.27 -28.38 1.68
N ALA A 117 6.03 -28.11 0.61
CA ALA A 117 6.23 -29.07 -0.48
C ALA A 117 6.72 -30.45 -0.02
N LYS A 118 7.64 -30.52 0.96
CA LYS A 118 8.26 -31.78 1.39
C LYS A 118 7.31 -32.74 2.12
N GLU A 119 6.20 -32.24 2.65
CA GLU A 119 5.24 -33.00 3.44
C GLU A 119 3.97 -33.32 2.64
N LEU A 120 3.92 -32.90 1.38
CA LEU A 120 2.74 -32.99 0.54
C LEU A 120 2.45 -34.45 0.16
N ASN A 121 1.27 -34.93 0.53
CA ASN A 121 0.72 -36.23 0.14
C ASN A 121 -0.81 -36.24 0.38
N ALA A 122 -1.48 -37.35 0.06
CA ALA A 122 -2.94 -37.45 0.22
C ALA A 122 -3.40 -37.35 1.69
N GLU A 123 -2.69 -38.00 2.62
CA GLU A 123 -3.02 -37.96 4.07
C GLU A 123 -2.87 -36.54 4.64
N TYR A 124 -1.87 -35.80 4.17
CA TYR A 124 -1.65 -34.40 4.52
C TYR A 124 -2.85 -33.54 4.14
N ILE A 125 -3.35 -33.67 2.90
CA ILE A 125 -4.52 -32.92 2.41
C ILE A 125 -5.79 -33.36 3.14
N GLU A 126 -5.96 -34.67 3.38
CA GLU A 126 -7.09 -35.19 4.14
C GLU A 126 -7.13 -34.63 5.57
N THR A 127 -5.98 -34.57 6.25
CA THR A 127 -5.87 -34.00 7.59
C THR A 127 -6.12 -32.50 7.59
N LEU A 128 -5.54 -31.78 6.63
CA LEU A 128 -5.64 -30.32 6.55
C LEU A 128 -7.08 -29.86 6.29
N LEU A 129 -7.81 -30.57 5.44
CA LEU A 129 -9.16 -30.20 5.00
C LEU A 129 -10.27 -30.96 5.74
N ASN A 130 -9.93 -31.73 6.78
CA ASN A 130 -10.92 -32.50 7.53
C ASN A 130 -12.03 -31.58 8.10
N ASP A 131 -13.29 -31.98 7.93
CA ASP A 131 -14.48 -31.23 8.37
C ASP A 131 -14.66 -29.81 7.79
N ILE A 132 -13.83 -29.38 6.83
CA ILE A 132 -14.02 -28.13 6.10
C ILE A 132 -14.99 -28.36 4.94
N GLN A 133 -16.15 -27.68 4.97
CA GLN A 133 -17.13 -27.74 3.88
C GLN A 133 -16.68 -26.89 2.68
N ALA A 134 -15.94 -27.51 1.77
CA ALA A 134 -15.33 -26.85 0.61
C ALA A 134 -16.34 -26.22 -0.38
N GLU A 135 -17.63 -26.61 -0.32
CA GLU A 135 -18.70 -25.98 -1.12
C GLU A 135 -19.13 -24.60 -0.59
N CYS A 136 -18.85 -24.30 0.68
CA CYS A 136 -19.28 -23.08 1.35
C CYS A 136 -18.13 -22.10 1.62
N VAL A 137 -16.88 -22.53 1.42
CA VAL A 137 -15.67 -21.78 1.76
C VAL A 137 -14.77 -21.71 0.54
N GLU A 138 -14.21 -20.54 0.24
CA GLU A 138 -13.18 -20.44 -0.79
C GLU A 138 -11.83 -20.97 -0.25
N LEU A 139 -11.23 -21.95 -0.93
CA LEU A 139 -9.96 -22.54 -0.52
C LEU A 139 -8.82 -22.15 -1.46
N ASN A 140 -7.82 -21.47 -0.91
CA ASN A 140 -6.65 -21.00 -1.64
C ASN A 140 -5.42 -21.71 -1.09
N PHE A 141 -4.48 -22.07 -1.96
CA PHE A 141 -3.29 -22.81 -1.59
C PHE A 141 -2.05 -22.21 -2.23
N SER A 142 -0.94 -22.21 -1.50
CA SER A 142 0.38 -21.86 -2.03
C SER A 142 1.41 -22.87 -1.57
N THR A 143 2.36 -23.18 -2.46
CA THR A 143 3.49 -24.07 -2.20
C THR A 143 4.67 -23.67 -3.08
N CYS A 144 5.79 -24.39 -2.98
CA CYS A 144 6.90 -24.22 -3.91
C CYS A 144 6.45 -24.45 -5.35
N GLN A 145 6.82 -23.57 -6.29
CA GLN A 145 6.40 -23.63 -7.70
C GLN A 145 6.68 -24.99 -8.39
N GLY A 146 7.64 -25.76 -7.90
CA GLY A 146 7.94 -27.10 -8.44
C GLY A 146 6.95 -28.20 -8.04
N HIS A 147 6.03 -27.94 -7.09
CA HIS A 147 5.08 -28.93 -6.56
C HIS A 147 3.62 -28.50 -6.76
N VAL A 148 3.36 -27.42 -7.51
CA VAL A 148 1.99 -26.90 -7.72
C VAL A 148 1.10 -27.88 -8.49
N VAL A 149 1.67 -28.63 -9.43
CA VAL A 149 0.94 -29.64 -10.22
C VAL A 149 0.59 -30.85 -9.34
N GLU A 150 1.53 -31.30 -8.51
CA GLU A 150 1.28 -32.36 -7.53
C GLU A 150 0.16 -31.97 -6.55
N LEU A 151 0.22 -30.74 -6.02
CA LEU A 151 -0.82 -30.20 -5.15
C LEU A 151 -2.19 -30.16 -5.85
N ALA A 152 -2.23 -29.73 -7.12
CA ALA A 152 -3.48 -29.72 -7.88
C ALA A 152 -4.08 -31.11 -8.03
N ASN A 153 -3.27 -32.11 -8.38
CA ASN A 153 -3.71 -33.50 -8.51
C ASN A 153 -4.24 -34.04 -7.18
N LEU A 154 -3.55 -33.78 -6.07
CA LEU A 154 -3.99 -34.20 -4.74
C LEU A 154 -5.32 -33.54 -4.31
N LEU A 155 -5.49 -32.25 -4.58
CA LEU A 155 -6.73 -31.53 -4.29
C LEU A 155 -7.89 -32.06 -5.12
N VAL A 156 -7.69 -32.28 -6.42
CA VAL A 156 -8.70 -32.87 -7.32
C VAL A 156 -9.10 -34.26 -6.83
N ALA A 157 -8.12 -35.12 -6.53
CA ALA A 157 -8.37 -36.46 -6.01
C ALA A 157 -9.13 -36.42 -4.67
N TYR A 158 -8.76 -35.50 -3.78
CA TYR A 158 -9.45 -35.30 -2.50
C TYR A 158 -10.92 -34.89 -2.72
N PHE A 159 -11.17 -33.87 -3.55
CA PHE A 159 -12.53 -33.38 -3.77
C PHE A 159 -13.43 -34.40 -4.47
N GLN A 160 -12.89 -35.18 -5.40
CA GLN A 160 -13.60 -36.29 -6.03
C GLN A 160 -13.88 -37.42 -5.04
N LYS A 161 -12.88 -37.80 -4.22
CA LYS A 161 -13.05 -38.82 -3.17
C LYS A 161 -14.12 -38.45 -2.16
N LYS A 162 -14.28 -37.17 -1.84
CA LYS A 162 -15.28 -36.63 -0.92
C LYS A 162 -16.65 -36.36 -1.57
N ASP A 163 -16.80 -36.61 -2.86
CA ASP A 163 -18.05 -36.43 -3.62
C ASP A 163 -18.62 -34.99 -3.56
N TYR A 164 -17.74 -33.98 -3.58
CA TYR A 164 -18.16 -32.59 -3.62
C TYR A 164 -18.71 -32.20 -5.00
N ASP A 165 -19.69 -31.29 -5.04
CA ASP A 165 -20.09 -30.62 -6.27
C ASP A 165 -18.99 -29.65 -6.72
N VAL A 166 -18.18 -30.12 -7.67
CA VAL A 166 -17.06 -29.35 -8.25
C VAL A 166 -17.47 -28.00 -8.87
N LYS A 167 -18.77 -27.79 -9.15
CA LYS A 167 -19.28 -26.49 -9.64
C LYS A 167 -19.47 -25.47 -8.53
N LYS A 168 -19.49 -25.87 -7.26
CA LYS A 168 -19.51 -24.96 -6.11
C LYS A 168 -18.11 -24.64 -5.58
N LEU A 169 -17.14 -25.51 -5.85
CA LEU A 169 -15.77 -25.34 -5.38
C LEU A 169 -15.09 -24.13 -6.03
N LYS A 170 -14.75 -23.14 -5.20
CA LYS A 170 -14.04 -21.92 -5.60
C LYS A 170 -12.71 -21.85 -4.85
N GLY A 171 -11.69 -21.35 -5.53
CA GLY A 171 -10.36 -21.36 -4.93
C GLY A 171 -9.25 -20.99 -5.89
N SER A 172 -8.02 -21.10 -5.38
CA SER A 172 -6.85 -20.96 -6.21
C SER A 172 -5.67 -21.81 -5.75
N ILE A 173 -4.80 -22.15 -6.69
CA ILE A 173 -3.46 -22.66 -6.42
C ILE A 173 -2.48 -21.61 -6.90
N ASN A 174 -1.65 -21.09 -6.01
CA ASN A 174 -0.75 -19.97 -6.31
C ASN A 174 0.46 -20.46 -7.13
N TYR A 175 0.30 -20.57 -8.45
CA TYR A 175 1.42 -20.66 -9.37
C TYR A 175 1.73 -19.29 -9.96
N ASP A 176 2.95 -18.86 -9.69
CA ASP A 176 3.52 -17.61 -10.16
C ASP A 176 4.96 -17.87 -10.57
N PHE A 177 5.22 -17.69 -11.87
CA PHE A 177 6.53 -17.92 -12.44
C PHE A 177 7.49 -16.74 -12.23
N PHE A 178 6.96 -15.52 -12.29
CA PHE A 178 7.77 -14.30 -12.40
C PHE A 178 8.10 -13.68 -11.04
N ASN A 179 7.26 -13.83 -10.03
CA ASN A 179 7.47 -13.17 -8.74
C ASN A 179 8.71 -13.68 -8.01
N LYS A 180 9.09 -14.93 -8.21
CA LYS A 180 10.36 -15.43 -7.68
C LYS A 180 11.56 -14.72 -8.31
N MET A 181 11.46 -14.34 -9.59
CA MET A 181 12.49 -13.54 -10.24
C MET A 181 12.51 -12.12 -9.67
N LEU A 182 11.35 -11.49 -9.50
CA LEU A 182 11.23 -10.15 -8.88
C LEU A 182 11.77 -10.11 -7.44
N THR A 183 11.45 -11.11 -6.63
CA THR A 183 11.73 -11.12 -5.18
C THR A 183 13.08 -11.75 -4.83
N ARG A 184 13.53 -12.74 -5.60
CA ARG A 184 14.71 -13.56 -5.28
C ARG A 184 15.75 -13.60 -6.38
N GLY A 185 15.49 -13.01 -7.54
CA GLY A 185 16.42 -12.96 -8.67
C GLY A 185 16.65 -14.33 -9.28
N LYS A 186 15.72 -15.27 -9.07
CA LYS A 186 15.88 -16.67 -9.50
C LYS A 186 14.76 -17.12 -10.41
N GLU A 187 15.16 -17.53 -11.60
CA GLU A 187 14.32 -18.19 -12.56
C GLU A 187 14.33 -19.70 -12.30
N LYS A 188 13.17 -20.35 -12.32
CA LYS A 188 13.12 -21.80 -12.08
C LYS A 188 11.96 -22.47 -12.81
N GLY A 189 12.29 -23.51 -13.56
CA GLY A 189 11.31 -24.32 -14.29
C GLY A 189 10.95 -23.69 -15.63
N ASP A 190 9.93 -24.26 -16.27
CA ASP A 190 9.40 -23.81 -17.56
C ASP A 190 7.96 -23.33 -17.33
N MET A 191 7.71 -22.05 -17.63
CA MET A 191 6.42 -21.41 -17.40
C MET A 191 5.31 -22.09 -18.18
N VAL A 192 5.50 -22.27 -19.49
CA VAL A 192 4.49 -22.79 -20.40
C VAL A 192 4.17 -24.24 -20.06
N GLN A 193 5.19 -25.08 -19.86
CA GLN A 193 4.99 -26.50 -19.52
C GLN A 193 4.28 -26.68 -18.18
N THR A 194 4.71 -25.95 -17.15
CA THR A 194 4.11 -26.07 -15.81
C THR A 194 2.69 -25.54 -15.81
N ALA A 195 2.43 -24.39 -16.44
CA ALA A 195 1.09 -23.82 -16.56
C ALA A 195 0.15 -24.74 -17.33
N LYS A 196 0.59 -25.36 -18.43
CA LYS A 196 -0.20 -26.37 -19.17
C LYS A 196 -0.59 -27.54 -18.29
N ALA A 197 0.39 -28.18 -17.65
CA ALA A 197 0.15 -29.32 -16.76
C ALA A 197 -0.78 -28.96 -15.60
N LEU A 198 -0.66 -27.74 -15.06
CA LEU A 198 -1.51 -27.27 -13.97
C LEU A 198 -2.95 -26.98 -14.44
N ILE A 199 -3.13 -26.37 -15.62
CA ILE A 199 -4.46 -26.14 -16.23
C ILE A 199 -5.14 -27.47 -16.55
N GLU A 200 -4.38 -28.46 -17.02
CA GLU A 200 -4.87 -29.81 -17.28
C GLU A 200 -5.28 -30.52 -15.99
N ALA A 201 -4.41 -30.53 -14.98
CA ALA A 201 -4.69 -31.12 -13.66
C ALA A 201 -5.98 -30.56 -13.04
N ILE A 202 -6.20 -29.26 -13.16
CA ILE A 202 -7.34 -28.57 -12.54
C ILE A 202 -8.62 -28.56 -13.41
N GLN A 203 -8.64 -29.24 -14.57
CA GLN A 203 -9.84 -29.33 -15.42
C GLN A 203 -11.12 -29.72 -14.66
N PRO A 204 -11.08 -30.69 -13.72
CA PRO A 204 -12.27 -31.06 -12.94
C PRO A 204 -12.82 -29.94 -12.03
N LEU A 205 -12.03 -28.89 -11.74
CA LEU A 205 -12.41 -27.77 -10.89
C LEU A 205 -12.57 -26.48 -11.73
N PRO A 206 -13.74 -26.25 -12.36
CA PRO A 206 -13.91 -25.19 -13.35
C PRO A 206 -13.68 -23.77 -12.81
N PHE A 207 -13.95 -23.54 -11.51
CA PHE A 207 -13.84 -22.23 -10.88
C PHE A 207 -12.53 -22.01 -10.09
N TYR A 208 -11.62 -22.98 -10.11
CA TYR A 208 -10.28 -22.79 -9.56
C TYR A 208 -9.40 -21.99 -10.52
N ARG A 209 -8.68 -21.01 -9.97
CA ARG A 209 -7.69 -20.20 -10.69
C ARG A 209 -6.28 -20.61 -10.30
N VAL A 210 -5.37 -20.68 -11.25
CA VAL A 210 -4.04 -21.26 -11.03
C VAL A 210 -2.89 -20.39 -11.48
N LEU A 211 -3.11 -19.47 -12.43
CA LEU A 211 -2.09 -18.53 -12.90
C LEU A 211 -2.22 -17.25 -12.08
N ASN A 212 -1.24 -16.93 -11.24
CA ASN A 212 -1.35 -15.80 -10.32
C ASN A 212 -0.42 -14.66 -10.73
N VAL A 213 -0.99 -13.47 -10.78
CA VAL A 213 -0.27 -12.20 -10.94
C VAL A 213 -0.16 -11.58 -9.55
N ASN A 214 0.95 -11.83 -8.85
CA ASN A 214 1.19 -11.30 -7.50
C ASN A 214 1.79 -9.89 -7.52
N ALA A 215 1.03 -8.93 -8.05
CA ALA A 215 1.40 -7.52 -8.14
C ALA A 215 1.60 -6.84 -6.77
N ILE A 216 1.09 -7.43 -5.69
CA ILE A 216 1.39 -7.03 -4.31
C ILE A 216 2.89 -6.87 -4.04
N SER A 217 3.75 -7.69 -4.67
CA SER A 217 5.20 -7.55 -4.52
C SER A 217 5.75 -6.25 -5.13
N LEU A 218 5.12 -5.71 -6.17
CA LEU A 218 5.46 -4.39 -6.70
C LEU A 218 5.04 -3.28 -5.72
N ASN A 219 3.83 -3.39 -5.18
CA ASN A 219 3.29 -2.45 -4.19
C ASN A 219 4.19 -2.38 -2.93
N ASN A 220 4.50 -3.54 -2.35
CA ASN A 220 5.37 -3.66 -1.17
C ASN A 220 6.82 -3.26 -1.44
N ALA A 221 7.24 -3.22 -2.71
CA ALA A 221 8.54 -2.69 -3.13
C ALA A 221 8.53 -1.18 -3.40
N GLY A 222 7.42 -0.48 -3.16
CA GLY A 222 7.33 0.97 -3.29
C GLY A 222 6.87 1.47 -4.66
N ALA A 223 6.24 0.62 -5.49
CA ALA A 223 5.61 1.05 -6.74
C ALA A 223 4.52 2.11 -6.50
N TYR A 224 4.37 3.03 -7.46
CA TYR A 224 3.16 3.84 -7.58
C TYR A 224 1.97 3.00 -8.09
N ILE A 225 0.75 3.51 -7.91
CA ILE A 225 -0.47 2.77 -8.25
C ILE A 225 -0.54 2.44 -9.75
N SER A 226 -0.20 3.40 -10.61
CA SER A 226 -0.19 3.21 -12.06
C SER A 226 0.89 2.23 -12.49
N GLN A 227 2.04 2.19 -11.79
CA GLN A 227 3.11 1.23 -12.03
C GLN A 227 2.69 -0.18 -11.65
N GLU A 228 2.12 -0.38 -10.46
CA GLU A 228 1.58 -1.67 -10.03
C GLU A 228 0.55 -2.18 -11.05
N LEU A 229 -0.38 -1.32 -11.47
CA LEU A 229 -1.43 -1.71 -12.41
C LEU A 229 -0.89 -2.02 -13.81
N GLY A 230 -0.07 -1.14 -14.40
CA GLY A 230 0.46 -1.33 -15.75
C GLY A 230 1.31 -2.60 -15.88
N TYR A 231 2.20 -2.85 -14.91
CA TYR A 231 3.01 -4.07 -14.90
C TYR A 231 2.19 -5.32 -14.59
N ALA A 232 1.16 -5.25 -13.74
CA ALA A 232 0.26 -6.38 -13.51
C ALA A 232 -0.50 -6.77 -14.79
N LEU A 233 -0.95 -5.79 -15.58
CA LEU A 233 -1.62 -6.05 -16.85
C LEU A 233 -0.67 -6.67 -17.89
N ALA A 234 0.55 -6.15 -18.00
CA ALA A 234 1.58 -6.72 -18.89
C ALA A 234 1.93 -8.16 -18.50
N TRP A 235 2.06 -8.41 -17.20
CA TRP A 235 2.27 -9.75 -16.66
C TRP A 235 1.09 -10.69 -16.95
N GLY A 236 -0.15 -10.24 -16.71
CA GLY A 236 -1.34 -11.01 -17.09
C GLY A 236 -1.38 -11.31 -18.60
N ASN A 237 -0.98 -10.34 -19.42
CA ASN A 237 -0.89 -10.49 -20.87
C ASN A 237 0.21 -11.45 -21.31
N GLU A 238 1.33 -11.52 -20.59
CA GLU A 238 2.40 -12.49 -20.84
C GLU A 238 1.89 -13.94 -20.72
N TYR A 239 1.05 -14.23 -19.72
CA TYR A 239 0.38 -15.52 -19.62
C TYR A 239 -0.59 -15.76 -20.79
N MET A 240 -1.38 -14.75 -21.16
CA MET A 240 -2.32 -14.85 -22.29
C MET A 240 -1.58 -15.17 -23.59
N ASN A 241 -0.54 -14.42 -23.89
CA ASN A 241 0.26 -14.52 -25.10
C ASN A 241 0.92 -15.90 -25.20
N GLN A 242 1.82 -16.23 -24.27
CA GLN A 242 2.62 -17.46 -24.36
C GLN A 242 1.77 -18.75 -24.30
N LEU A 243 0.69 -18.78 -23.52
CA LEU A 243 -0.15 -19.97 -23.42
C LEU A 243 -1.10 -20.13 -24.61
N THR A 244 -1.55 -19.02 -25.21
CA THR A 244 -2.36 -19.06 -26.44
C THR A 244 -1.50 -19.49 -27.63
N ASP A 245 -0.28 -18.96 -27.76
CA ASP A 245 0.70 -19.41 -28.75
C ASP A 245 1.03 -20.91 -28.60
N ALA A 246 1.03 -21.38 -27.35
CA ALA A 246 1.21 -22.79 -27.04
C ALA A 246 -0.06 -23.65 -27.25
N GLY A 247 -1.14 -23.08 -27.80
CA GLY A 247 -2.36 -23.79 -28.22
C GLY A 247 -3.46 -23.90 -27.18
N ILE A 248 -3.35 -23.24 -26.02
CA ILE A 248 -4.45 -23.21 -25.03
C ILE A 248 -5.46 -22.13 -25.45
N PRO A 249 -6.77 -22.40 -25.50
CA PRO A 249 -7.75 -21.38 -25.85
C PRO A 249 -7.68 -20.17 -24.90
N ALA A 250 -7.65 -18.95 -25.45
CA ALA A 250 -7.54 -17.70 -24.67
C ALA A 250 -8.61 -17.59 -23.57
N ALA A 251 -9.83 -18.08 -23.82
CA ALA A 251 -10.91 -18.10 -22.83
C ALA A 251 -10.60 -18.98 -21.60
N VAL A 252 -9.85 -20.06 -21.77
CA VAL A 252 -9.37 -20.93 -20.68
C VAL A 252 -8.30 -20.19 -19.90
N VAL A 253 -7.29 -19.64 -20.58
CA VAL A 253 -6.19 -18.91 -19.94
C VAL A 253 -6.72 -17.76 -19.08
N ALA A 254 -7.54 -16.87 -19.65
CA ALA A 254 -8.11 -15.72 -18.95
C ALA A 254 -8.90 -16.11 -17.67
N LYS A 255 -9.66 -17.20 -17.73
CA LYS A 255 -10.43 -17.71 -16.58
C LYS A 255 -9.56 -18.35 -15.50
N LYS A 256 -8.34 -18.74 -15.83
CA LYS A 256 -7.38 -19.33 -14.88
C LYS A 256 -6.43 -18.30 -14.26
N ILE A 257 -6.44 -17.05 -14.74
CA ILE A 257 -5.65 -15.95 -14.17
C ILE A 257 -6.34 -15.34 -12.95
N LYS A 258 -5.62 -15.14 -11.84
CA LYS A 258 -6.05 -14.37 -10.66
C LYS A 258 -5.04 -13.25 -10.40
N PHE A 259 -5.54 -12.05 -10.10
CA PHE A 259 -4.70 -10.91 -9.76
C PHE A 259 -4.71 -10.69 -8.25
N ASN A 260 -3.53 -10.53 -7.66
CA ASN A 260 -3.34 -10.21 -6.25
C ASN A 260 -2.64 -8.84 -6.16
N PHE A 261 -3.38 -7.80 -5.79
CA PHE A 261 -2.89 -6.42 -5.69
C PHE A 261 -2.65 -6.01 -4.24
N GLY A 262 -1.67 -5.15 -4.01
CA GLY A 262 -1.54 -4.43 -2.75
C GLY A 262 -2.58 -3.31 -2.63
N ILE A 263 -2.74 -2.74 -1.44
CA ILE A 263 -3.57 -1.56 -1.20
C ILE A 263 -2.75 -0.57 -0.39
N SER A 264 -2.45 0.59 -0.97
CA SER A 264 -1.71 1.67 -0.33
C SER A 264 -2.62 2.65 0.41
N SER A 265 -2.03 3.58 1.16
CA SER A 265 -2.75 4.64 1.87
C SER A 265 -3.41 5.70 0.97
N ASN A 266 -3.27 5.63 -0.35
CA ASN A 266 -3.90 6.58 -1.28
C ASN A 266 -5.37 6.22 -1.56
N TYR A 267 -6.20 6.40 -0.54
CA TYR A 267 -7.61 5.98 -0.48
C TYR A 267 -8.42 6.07 -1.79
N PHE A 268 -8.56 7.26 -2.38
CA PHE A 268 -9.38 7.43 -3.60
C PHE A 268 -8.71 6.88 -4.87
N LEU A 269 -7.38 6.89 -4.92
CA LEU A 269 -6.63 6.35 -6.05
C LEU A 269 -6.71 4.81 -6.06
N GLU A 270 -6.76 4.17 -4.89
CA GLU A 270 -6.98 2.72 -4.80
C GLU A 270 -8.38 2.30 -5.25
N ILE A 271 -9.42 3.06 -4.88
CA ILE A 271 -10.77 2.85 -5.43
C ILE A 271 -10.74 2.95 -6.97
N ALA A 272 -10.09 4.00 -7.49
CA ALA A 272 -9.95 4.21 -8.92
C ALA A 272 -9.12 3.10 -9.61
N LYS A 273 -8.08 2.56 -8.95
CA LYS A 273 -7.24 1.46 -9.44
C LYS A 273 -8.06 0.23 -9.76
N PHE A 274 -8.90 -0.23 -8.82
CA PHE A 274 -9.67 -1.45 -9.03
C PHE A 274 -10.72 -1.32 -10.14
N ARG A 275 -11.32 -0.13 -10.31
CA ARG A 275 -12.21 0.20 -11.43
C ARG A 275 -11.46 0.17 -12.76
N ALA A 276 -10.30 0.83 -12.82
CA ALA A 276 -9.43 0.87 -14.00
C ALA A 276 -8.91 -0.53 -14.36
N ALA A 277 -8.53 -1.34 -13.38
CA ALA A 277 -7.99 -2.67 -13.58
C ALA A 277 -8.95 -3.59 -14.34
N ARG A 278 -10.23 -3.61 -13.93
CA ARG A 278 -11.27 -4.39 -14.61
C ARG A 278 -11.50 -3.90 -16.03
N LEU A 279 -11.61 -2.58 -16.22
CA LEU A 279 -11.76 -1.94 -17.52
C LEU A 279 -10.63 -2.35 -18.47
N LEU A 280 -9.37 -2.17 -18.05
CA LEU A 280 -8.21 -2.44 -18.90
C LEU A 280 -8.05 -3.93 -19.18
N TRP A 281 -8.16 -4.78 -18.15
CA TRP A 281 -8.08 -6.24 -18.31
C TRP A 281 -9.16 -6.78 -19.25
N ALA A 282 -10.39 -6.27 -19.15
CA ALA A 282 -11.47 -6.72 -20.01
C ALA A 282 -11.18 -6.43 -21.49
N ASN A 283 -10.60 -5.27 -21.79
CA ASN A 283 -10.22 -4.90 -23.15
C ASN A 283 -9.01 -5.70 -23.66
N ILE A 284 -8.02 -6.00 -22.80
CA ILE A 284 -6.92 -6.92 -23.14
C ILE A 284 -7.48 -8.29 -23.52
N VAL A 285 -8.33 -8.89 -22.68
CA VAL A 285 -8.88 -10.22 -22.99
C VAL A 285 -9.73 -10.21 -24.27
N ALA A 286 -10.46 -9.12 -24.53
CA ALA A 286 -11.27 -8.98 -25.74
C ALA A 286 -10.43 -8.96 -27.03
N SER A 287 -9.19 -8.46 -27.00
CA SER A 287 -8.32 -8.43 -28.19
C SER A 287 -7.92 -9.83 -28.68
N TYR A 288 -7.91 -10.83 -27.79
CA TYR A 288 -7.68 -12.23 -28.12
C TYR A 288 -8.90 -12.93 -28.73
N LYS A 289 -10.04 -12.24 -28.88
CA LYS A 289 -11.30 -12.77 -29.43
C LYS A 289 -11.69 -14.15 -28.86
N PRO A 290 -11.69 -14.32 -27.53
CA PRO A 290 -11.89 -15.63 -26.90
C PRO A 290 -13.26 -16.23 -27.27
N GLU A 291 -13.33 -17.53 -27.54
CA GLU A 291 -14.61 -18.22 -27.74
C GLU A 291 -15.26 -18.61 -26.40
N CYS A 292 -16.59 -18.56 -26.30
CA CYS A 292 -17.26 -18.88 -25.03
C CYS A 292 -17.15 -20.40 -24.77
N LEU A 293 -16.57 -20.79 -23.63
CA LEU A 293 -16.47 -22.19 -23.19
C LEU A 293 -17.83 -22.84 -22.84
N ARG A 294 -18.92 -22.09 -23.01
CA ARG A 294 -20.30 -22.48 -22.71
C ARG A 294 -21.19 -21.78 -23.72
N ASP A 295 -22.40 -22.30 -23.92
CA ASP A 295 -23.42 -21.54 -24.63
C ASP A 295 -23.86 -20.36 -23.76
N CYS A 296 -23.63 -19.13 -24.24
CA CYS A 296 -23.80 -17.91 -23.45
C CYS A 296 -24.10 -16.70 -24.35
N ASP A 297 -25.12 -15.90 -24.01
CA ASP A 297 -25.51 -14.71 -24.78
C ASP A 297 -24.59 -13.50 -24.52
N ASN A 298 -23.72 -13.58 -23.51
CA ASN A 298 -22.77 -12.51 -23.17
C ASN A 298 -21.57 -12.51 -24.11
N LYS A 299 -21.83 -12.18 -25.37
CA LYS A 299 -20.85 -12.03 -26.45
C LYS A 299 -20.70 -10.56 -26.86
N GLY A 300 -19.54 -10.21 -27.37
CA GLY A 300 -19.29 -8.89 -27.94
C GLY A 300 -19.74 -8.78 -29.39
N ALA A 301 -19.52 -7.59 -29.97
CA ALA A 301 -20.00 -7.27 -31.30
C ALA A 301 -19.37 -8.16 -32.39
N ASN A 302 -18.19 -8.72 -32.12
CA ASN A 302 -17.46 -9.61 -33.02
C ASN A 302 -17.56 -11.09 -32.58
N GLY A 303 -18.53 -11.42 -31.71
CA GLY A 303 -18.75 -12.78 -31.21
C GLY A 303 -17.83 -13.20 -30.06
N GLU A 304 -16.94 -12.32 -29.59
CA GLU A 304 -15.96 -12.63 -28.54
C GLU A 304 -16.63 -12.82 -27.16
N CYS A 305 -16.15 -13.77 -26.37
CA CYS A 305 -16.68 -14.12 -25.06
C CYS A 305 -16.34 -13.06 -24.01
N ARG A 306 -17.34 -12.25 -23.64
CA ARG A 306 -17.19 -11.26 -22.58
C ARG A 306 -17.10 -11.91 -21.20
N CYS A 307 -17.60 -13.13 -21.00
CA CYS A 307 -17.47 -13.84 -19.72
C CYS A 307 -16.01 -14.19 -19.38
N ALA A 308 -15.14 -14.39 -20.36
CA ALA A 308 -13.72 -14.67 -20.14
C ALA A 308 -12.96 -13.45 -19.58
N ALA A 309 -13.43 -12.24 -19.90
CA ALA A 309 -12.86 -10.97 -19.50
C ALA A 309 -13.13 -10.57 -18.03
N LYS A 310 -13.88 -11.38 -17.26
CA LYS A 310 -14.11 -11.11 -15.83
C LYS A 310 -12.83 -11.32 -15.02
N MET A 311 -12.21 -10.21 -14.64
CA MET A 311 -11.09 -10.17 -13.71
C MET A 311 -11.50 -10.76 -12.36
N ALA A 312 -10.64 -11.59 -11.77
CA ALA A 312 -10.75 -11.96 -10.36
C ALA A 312 -9.64 -11.26 -9.58
N VAL A 313 -10.03 -10.48 -8.59
CA VAL A 313 -9.14 -9.62 -7.82
C VAL A 313 -9.18 -10.02 -6.36
N HIS A 314 -8.01 -10.42 -5.87
CA HIS A 314 -7.70 -10.40 -4.45
C HIS A 314 -6.90 -9.15 -4.10
N ALA A 315 -7.20 -8.53 -2.99
CA ALA A 315 -6.47 -7.37 -2.49
C ALA A 315 -5.88 -7.63 -1.10
N GLU A 316 -4.70 -7.10 -0.83
CA GLU A 316 -4.04 -7.20 0.47
C GLU A 316 -3.50 -5.85 0.89
N THR A 317 -3.70 -5.47 2.15
CA THR A 317 -3.19 -4.20 2.70
C THR A 317 -1.66 -4.18 2.68
N SER A 318 -1.08 -3.03 2.32
CA SER A 318 0.36 -2.86 2.13
C SER A 318 1.17 -3.11 3.40
N THR A 319 2.33 -3.74 3.25
CA THR A 319 3.36 -3.79 4.31
C THR A 319 4.35 -2.63 4.25
N PHE A 320 4.42 -1.92 3.11
CA PHE A 320 5.37 -0.85 2.85
C PHE A 320 5.26 0.31 3.85
N ASN A 321 4.03 0.69 4.23
CA ASN A 321 3.74 1.84 5.10
C ASN A 321 3.51 1.46 6.58
N LEU A 322 3.66 0.19 6.94
CA LEU A 322 3.54 -0.25 8.33
C LEU A 322 4.76 0.18 9.15
N THR A 323 4.54 0.56 10.40
CA THR A 323 5.56 1.10 11.31
C THR A 323 5.78 0.17 12.50
N LEU A 324 7.02 0.09 13.00
CA LEU A 324 7.40 -0.62 14.23
C LEU A 324 7.02 0.19 15.48
N PHE A 325 7.33 1.49 15.42
CA PHE A 325 6.92 2.47 16.44
C PHE A 325 5.46 2.87 16.19
N ASP A 326 4.76 3.12 17.29
CA ASP A 326 3.33 3.41 17.33
C ASP A 326 2.50 2.42 16.49
N ALA A 327 2.79 1.13 16.69
CA ALA A 327 2.26 0.05 15.86
C ALA A 327 0.72 0.01 15.79
N HIS A 328 0.00 0.53 16.77
CA HIS A 328 -1.47 0.58 16.73
C HIS A 328 -1.99 1.54 15.66
N VAL A 329 -1.19 2.53 15.21
CA VAL A 329 -1.53 3.37 14.04
C VAL A 329 -1.64 2.52 12.77
N ASN A 330 -0.98 1.35 12.70
CA ASN A 330 -1.15 0.42 11.59
C ASN A 330 -2.59 -0.09 11.45
N LEU A 331 -3.37 -0.15 12.54
CA LEU A 331 -4.81 -0.48 12.46
C LEU A 331 -5.59 0.59 11.68
N LEU A 332 -5.21 1.86 11.82
CA LEU A 332 -5.84 2.95 11.06
C LEU A 332 -5.46 2.89 9.57
N ARG A 333 -4.19 2.59 9.27
CA ARG A 333 -3.70 2.41 7.89
C ARG A 333 -4.47 1.30 7.20
N THR A 334 -4.44 0.11 7.79
CA THR A 334 -5.09 -1.09 7.26
C THR A 334 -6.61 -0.94 7.14
N GLN A 335 -7.27 -0.19 8.03
CA GLN A 335 -8.72 0.06 7.95
C GLN A 335 -9.06 0.91 6.72
N THR A 336 -8.31 1.99 6.49
CA THR A 336 -8.54 2.87 5.33
C THR A 336 -8.22 2.16 4.01
N GLU A 337 -7.19 1.33 4.00
CA GLU A 337 -6.83 0.48 2.86
C GLU A 337 -7.94 -0.54 2.57
N ALA A 338 -8.36 -1.32 3.58
CA ALA A 338 -9.45 -2.28 3.45
C ALA A 338 -10.75 -1.64 2.94
N MET A 339 -11.08 -0.44 3.44
CA MET A 339 -12.22 0.33 2.98
C MET A 339 -12.11 0.73 1.51
N SER A 340 -10.94 1.17 1.04
CA SER A 340 -10.74 1.50 -0.38
C SER A 340 -10.90 0.28 -1.29
N ALA A 341 -10.44 -0.90 -0.86
CA ALA A 341 -10.64 -2.14 -1.60
C ALA A 341 -12.11 -2.58 -1.61
N ALA A 342 -12.82 -2.47 -0.48
CA ALA A 342 -14.25 -2.75 -0.41
C ALA A 342 -15.04 -1.86 -1.40
N LEU A 343 -14.82 -0.54 -1.35
CA LEU A 343 -15.50 0.41 -2.25
C LEU A 343 -15.05 0.26 -3.71
N GLY A 344 -13.82 -0.21 -3.95
CA GLY A 344 -13.31 -0.59 -5.26
C GLY A 344 -13.90 -1.88 -5.81
N GLY A 345 -14.66 -2.65 -5.02
CA GLY A 345 -15.37 -3.86 -5.44
C GLY A 345 -14.45 -5.04 -5.76
N VAL A 346 -13.52 -5.36 -4.85
CA VAL A 346 -12.64 -6.54 -4.94
C VAL A 346 -13.41 -7.84 -4.65
N ASP A 347 -12.93 -8.98 -5.13
CA ASP A 347 -13.61 -10.27 -4.92
C ASP A 347 -13.29 -10.87 -3.55
N SER A 348 -12.07 -10.66 -3.06
CA SER A 348 -11.65 -11.05 -1.71
C SER A 348 -10.56 -10.13 -1.20
N MET A 349 -10.43 -10.01 0.12
CA MET A 349 -9.35 -9.22 0.70
C MET A 349 -8.70 -9.89 1.92
N THR A 350 -7.44 -9.55 2.14
CA THR A 350 -6.69 -9.87 3.35
C THR A 350 -6.21 -8.59 3.99
N VAL A 351 -6.52 -8.42 5.26
CA VAL A 351 -5.94 -7.36 6.09
C VAL A 351 -4.73 -7.94 6.81
N VAL A 352 -3.60 -7.28 6.68
CA VAL A 352 -2.34 -7.67 7.32
C VAL A 352 -2.41 -7.29 8.80
N PRO A 353 -2.04 -8.18 9.73
CA PRO A 353 -1.97 -7.86 11.15
C PRO A 353 -1.04 -6.67 11.45
N PHE A 354 -1.42 -5.85 12.43
CA PHE A 354 -0.76 -4.57 12.73
C PHE A 354 0.70 -4.71 13.20
N ASP A 355 1.09 -5.90 13.67
CA ASP A 355 2.37 -6.26 14.24
C ASP A 355 3.28 -7.05 13.27
N LYS A 356 2.82 -7.28 12.03
CA LYS A 356 3.52 -8.06 10.99
C LYS A 356 4.97 -7.62 10.75
N THR A 357 5.30 -6.37 11.03
CA THR A 357 6.62 -5.79 10.79
C THR A 357 7.66 -6.14 11.85
N TYR A 358 7.26 -6.61 13.03
CA TYR A 358 8.17 -6.93 14.13
C TYR A 358 7.84 -8.23 14.88
N GLY A 359 6.73 -8.89 14.57
CA GLY A 359 6.30 -10.10 15.25
C GLY A 359 5.62 -11.10 14.31
N THR A 360 5.57 -12.36 14.75
CA THR A 360 4.63 -13.33 14.18
C THR A 360 3.24 -12.99 14.72
N PRO A 361 2.23 -12.76 13.86
CA PRO A 361 0.88 -12.45 14.32
C PRO A 361 0.34 -13.52 15.26
N ASP A 362 -0.23 -13.06 16.36
CA ASP A 362 -0.96 -13.85 17.34
C ASP A 362 -2.48 -13.79 17.11
N GLU A 363 -3.26 -14.46 17.96
CA GLU A 363 -4.73 -14.46 17.83
C GLU A 363 -5.34 -13.06 17.99
N LEU A 364 -4.75 -12.17 18.79
CA LEU A 364 -5.27 -10.82 18.97
C LEU A 364 -5.11 -10.00 17.69
N SER A 365 -3.90 -9.95 17.15
CA SER A 365 -3.57 -9.21 15.93
C SER A 365 -4.31 -9.76 14.70
N GLU A 366 -4.42 -11.08 14.57
CA GLU A 366 -5.22 -11.72 13.52
C GLU A 366 -6.72 -11.44 13.67
N ARG A 367 -7.26 -11.48 14.90
CA ARG A 367 -8.65 -11.09 15.18
C ARG A 367 -8.91 -9.65 14.79
N LEU A 368 -8.02 -8.72 15.14
CA LEU A 368 -8.18 -7.30 14.78
C LEU A 368 -8.18 -7.13 13.25
N ALA A 369 -7.28 -7.80 12.54
CA ALA A 369 -7.24 -7.76 11.08
C ALA A 369 -8.53 -8.29 10.44
N ARG A 370 -9.05 -9.43 10.90
CA ARG A 370 -10.33 -9.97 10.42
C ARG A 370 -11.50 -9.04 10.74
N ASN A 371 -11.57 -8.55 11.97
CA ASN A 371 -12.68 -7.72 12.43
C ASN A 371 -12.79 -6.39 11.67
N GLN A 372 -11.68 -5.81 11.21
CA GLN A 372 -11.72 -4.63 10.33
C GLN A 372 -12.60 -4.87 9.09
N GLN A 373 -12.47 -6.04 8.47
CA GLN A 373 -13.30 -6.42 7.32
C GLN A 373 -14.75 -6.66 7.72
N LEU A 374 -14.98 -7.36 8.84
CA LEU A 374 -16.32 -7.63 9.33
C LEU A 374 -17.08 -6.35 9.71
N LEU A 375 -16.41 -5.36 10.29
CA LEU A 375 -17.01 -4.06 10.59
C LEU A 375 -17.43 -3.32 9.32
N LEU A 376 -16.60 -3.36 8.27
CA LEU A 376 -16.94 -2.76 6.98
C LEU A 376 -18.14 -3.46 6.31
N LYS A 377 -18.23 -4.79 6.45
CA LYS A 377 -19.29 -5.61 5.86
C LYS A 377 -20.60 -5.52 6.65
N GLU A 378 -20.55 -5.79 7.96
CA GLU A 378 -21.73 -6.01 8.80
C GLU A 378 -22.26 -4.74 9.48
N GLU A 379 -21.40 -3.76 9.79
CA GLU A 379 -21.82 -2.52 10.48
C GLU A 379 -21.84 -1.31 9.54
N SER A 380 -20.87 -1.22 8.61
CA SER A 380 -20.80 -0.13 7.63
C SER A 380 -21.57 -0.42 6.34
N HIS A 381 -21.97 -1.69 6.13
CA HIS A 381 -22.80 -2.14 5.01
C HIS A 381 -22.21 -1.85 3.62
N PHE A 382 -20.88 -1.90 3.48
CA PHE A 382 -20.22 -1.65 2.18
C PHE A 382 -20.37 -2.80 1.18
N ASP A 383 -20.97 -3.91 1.60
CA ASP A 383 -21.35 -5.04 0.75
C ASP A 383 -22.69 -4.82 0.02
N LYS A 384 -23.53 -3.87 0.44
CA LYS A 384 -24.91 -3.76 -0.05
C LYS A 384 -25.05 -3.11 -1.42
N VAL A 385 -24.23 -2.11 -1.75
CA VAL A 385 -24.35 -1.32 -2.99
C VAL A 385 -23.12 -1.54 -3.85
N ILE A 386 -23.33 -1.93 -5.11
CA ILE A 386 -22.23 -2.08 -6.08
C ILE A 386 -21.71 -0.72 -6.51
N ASP A 387 -20.39 -0.58 -6.47
CA ASP A 387 -19.64 0.61 -6.90
C ASP A 387 -20.31 1.90 -6.41
N PRO A 388 -20.41 2.10 -5.09
CA PRO A 388 -21.09 3.27 -4.50
C PRO A 388 -20.38 4.58 -4.85
N ALA A 389 -19.14 4.50 -5.34
CA ALA A 389 -18.36 5.62 -5.83
C ALA A 389 -18.76 6.12 -7.23
N ALA A 390 -19.58 5.36 -7.97
CA ALA A 390 -19.94 5.69 -9.34
C ALA A 390 -20.66 7.03 -9.46
N GLY A 391 -20.32 7.78 -10.51
CA GLY A 391 -20.88 9.12 -10.74
C GLY A 391 -20.25 10.22 -9.87
N SER A 392 -19.37 9.87 -8.92
CA SER A 392 -18.51 10.86 -8.26
C SER A 392 -17.61 11.53 -9.30
N TYR A 393 -17.76 12.84 -9.49
CA TYR A 393 -16.99 13.62 -10.45
C TYR A 393 -15.49 13.40 -10.28
N TYR A 394 -15.04 13.33 -9.03
CA TYR A 394 -13.65 13.10 -8.67
C TYR A 394 -13.19 11.67 -9.01
N ILE A 395 -13.92 10.65 -8.56
CA ILE A 395 -13.46 9.26 -8.71
C ILE A 395 -13.53 8.81 -10.17
N GLU A 396 -14.51 9.28 -10.96
CA GLU A 396 -14.54 9.01 -12.40
C GLU A 396 -13.30 9.57 -13.12
N ASN A 397 -12.93 10.81 -12.82
CA ASN A 397 -11.73 11.44 -13.36
C ASN A 397 -10.43 10.74 -12.92
N LEU A 398 -10.37 10.32 -11.65
CA LEU A 398 -9.25 9.54 -11.16
C LEU A 398 -9.13 8.18 -11.86
N THR A 399 -10.25 7.48 -12.05
CA THR A 399 -10.28 6.19 -12.76
C THR A 399 -9.74 6.32 -14.18
N VAL A 400 -10.16 7.36 -14.91
CA VAL A 400 -9.65 7.62 -16.26
C VAL A 400 -8.15 7.97 -16.24
N SER A 401 -7.72 8.80 -15.29
CA SER A 401 -6.32 9.20 -15.15
C SER A 401 -5.40 8.02 -14.84
N ILE A 402 -5.78 7.18 -13.87
CA ILE A 402 -5.04 5.97 -13.51
C ILE A 402 -5.05 4.96 -14.66
N ALA A 403 -6.20 4.78 -15.32
CA ALA A 403 -6.30 3.89 -16.47
C ALA A 403 -5.36 4.32 -17.60
N LYS A 404 -5.29 5.63 -17.89
CA LYS A 404 -4.38 6.16 -18.91
C LYS A 404 -2.92 5.90 -18.58
N GLN A 405 -2.48 6.26 -17.37
CA GLN A 405 -1.07 6.07 -16.96
C GLN A 405 -0.66 4.59 -16.96
N ALA A 406 -1.53 3.72 -16.44
CA ALA A 406 -1.27 2.28 -16.44
C ALA A 406 -1.27 1.70 -17.85
N TRP A 407 -2.14 2.19 -18.74
CA TRP A 407 -2.20 1.76 -20.13
C TRP A 407 -0.96 2.18 -20.93
N GLU A 408 -0.47 3.41 -20.75
CA GLU A 408 0.77 3.88 -21.35
C GLU A 408 1.96 3.00 -20.92
N LEU A 409 2.05 2.66 -19.63
CA LEU A 409 3.10 1.75 -19.13
C LEU A 409 2.95 0.33 -19.68
N PHE A 410 1.72 -0.18 -19.75
CA PHE A 410 1.42 -1.48 -20.34
C PHE A 410 1.91 -1.52 -21.80
N LEU A 411 1.51 -0.57 -22.64
CA LEU A 411 1.93 -0.49 -24.03
C LEU A 411 3.45 -0.38 -24.18
N ALA A 412 4.10 0.47 -23.39
CA ALA A 412 5.57 0.59 -23.41
C ALA A 412 6.27 -0.73 -23.03
N THR A 413 5.68 -1.52 -22.13
CA THR A 413 6.21 -2.83 -21.75
C THR A 413 6.02 -3.85 -22.87
N GLU A 414 4.86 -3.86 -23.52
CA GLU A 414 4.59 -4.74 -24.67
C GLU A 414 5.49 -4.40 -25.88
N GLU A 415 5.67 -3.11 -26.19
CA GLU A 415 6.58 -2.63 -27.24
C GLU A 415 8.04 -3.03 -26.99
N ALA A 416 8.45 -3.13 -25.72
CA ALA A 416 9.76 -3.60 -25.30
C ALA A 416 9.91 -5.14 -25.33
N GLY A 417 8.91 -5.87 -25.82
CA GLY A 417 8.94 -7.33 -25.96
C GLY A 417 8.21 -8.10 -24.86
N GLY A 418 7.37 -7.43 -24.07
CA GLY A 418 6.55 -8.05 -23.03
C GLY A 418 7.16 -8.03 -21.64
N PHE A 419 6.37 -8.44 -20.65
CA PHE A 419 6.73 -8.40 -19.23
C PHE A 419 7.93 -9.28 -18.91
N TYR A 420 7.99 -10.50 -19.48
CA TYR A 420 9.09 -11.42 -19.21
C TYR A 420 10.42 -10.85 -19.71
N ALA A 421 10.46 -10.28 -20.91
CA ALA A 421 11.65 -9.63 -21.46
C ALA A 421 12.08 -8.42 -20.61
N ALA A 422 11.13 -7.55 -20.25
CA ALA A 422 11.39 -6.38 -19.41
C ALA A 422 11.93 -6.77 -18.02
N LEU A 423 11.44 -7.87 -17.44
CA LEU A 423 11.92 -8.42 -16.17
C LEU A 423 13.33 -8.97 -16.31
N LYS A 424 13.60 -9.78 -17.35
CA LYS A 424 14.95 -10.33 -17.63
C LYS A 424 15.98 -9.22 -17.85
N ALA A 425 15.58 -8.13 -18.49
CA ALA A 425 16.39 -6.94 -18.69
C ALA A 425 16.53 -6.05 -17.43
N GLY A 426 15.85 -6.36 -16.32
CA GLY A 426 15.88 -5.58 -15.09
C GLY A 426 15.09 -4.26 -15.14
N THR A 427 14.35 -4.00 -16.21
CA THR A 427 13.67 -2.71 -16.44
C THR A 427 12.54 -2.47 -15.44
N VAL A 428 11.74 -3.51 -15.17
CA VAL A 428 10.64 -3.44 -14.18
C VAL A 428 11.21 -3.16 -12.79
N GLN A 429 12.27 -3.88 -12.43
CA GLN A 429 12.92 -3.79 -11.12
C GLN A 429 13.55 -2.40 -10.93
N ALA A 430 14.25 -1.90 -11.94
CA ALA A 430 14.83 -0.57 -11.91
C ALA A 430 13.77 0.52 -11.72
N ALA A 431 12.65 0.45 -12.46
CA ALA A 431 11.58 1.44 -12.38
C ALA A 431 10.88 1.47 -11.02
N VAL A 432 10.61 0.30 -10.42
CA VAL A 432 9.99 0.20 -9.09
C VAL A 432 10.98 0.56 -7.97
N ASN A 433 12.25 0.17 -8.11
CA ASN A 433 13.27 0.56 -7.13
C ASN A 433 13.53 2.07 -7.16
N GLU A 434 13.34 2.74 -8.31
CA GLU A 434 13.43 4.20 -8.39
C GLU A 434 12.24 4.89 -7.72
N SER A 435 11.02 4.40 -7.89
CA SER A 435 9.86 4.93 -7.14
C SER A 435 10.03 4.72 -5.64
N ASN A 436 10.60 3.58 -5.22
CA ASN A 436 10.95 3.31 -3.83
C ASN A 436 11.90 4.38 -3.26
N LYS A 437 13.04 4.63 -3.93
CA LYS A 437 13.98 5.68 -3.53
C LYS A 437 13.33 7.06 -3.46
N ALA A 438 12.50 7.40 -4.44
CA ALA A 438 11.79 8.67 -4.47
C ALA A 438 10.84 8.82 -3.26
N ARG A 439 10.16 7.74 -2.86
CA ARG A 439 9.28 7.72 -1.68
C ARG A 439 10.07 7.79 -0.37
N HIS A 440 11.16 7.06 -0.21
CA HIS A 440 12.06 7.21 0.96
C HIS A 440 12.56 8.64 1.12
N LYS A 441 12.98 9.27 0.01
CA LYS A 441 13.34 10.69 0.01
C LYS A 441 12.18 11.59 0.43
N ALA A 442 10.96 11.30 -0.02
CA ALA A 442 9.77 12.05 0.39
C ALA A 442 9.46 11.86 1.89
N VAL A 443 9.62 10.66 2.43
CA VAL A 443 9.46 10.35 3.87
C VAL A 443 10.51 11.09 4.70
N ALA A 444 11.78 11.05 4.27
CA ALA A 444 12.90 11.75 4.90
C ALA A 444 12.66 13.28 5.00
N GLN A 445 12.00 13.85 3.99
CA GLN A 445 11.65 15.26 3.90
C GLN A 445 10.25 15.62 4.46
N ARG A 446 9.53 14.65 5.06
CA ARG A 446 8.12 14.81 5.50
C ARG A 446 7.14 15.27 4.41
N ARG A 447 7.46 15.00 3.14
CA ARG A 447 6.53 15.14 2.01
C ARG A 447 5.57 13.96 1.93
N GLU A 448 6.03 12.79 2.36
CA GLU A 448 5.20 11.63 2.68
C GLU A 448 5.21 11.45 4.21
N ILE A 449 4.03 11.44 4.83
CA ILE A 449 3.87 11.48 6.28
C ILE A 449 3.55 10.09 6.81
N LEU A 450 4.35 9.63 7.78
CA LEU A 450 4.14 8.43 8.58
C LEU A 450 3.86 8.86 10.02
N LEU A 451 2.57 9.04 10.32
CA LEU A 451 2.11 9.40 11.67
C LEU A 451 2.63 8.40 12.72
N GLY A 452 3.12 8.91 13.84
CA GLY A 452 3.74 8.11 14.90
C GLY A 452 5.22 7.79 14.65
N THR A 453 5.76 8.13 13.48
CA THR A 453 7.18 7.88 13.12
C THR A 453 7.89 9.16 12.71
N ASN A 454 7.71 9.64 11.47
CA ASN A 454 8.40 10.85 10.99
C ASN A 454 7.62 12.13 11.33
N GLN A 455 6.41 12.01 11.87
CA GLN A 455 5.55 13.12 12.25
C GLN A 455 4.70 12.70 13.44
N PHE A 456 4.71 13.52 14.49
CA PHE A 456 4.03 13.26 15.77
C PHE A 456 4.36 11.87 16.35
N PRO A 457 5.66 11.52 16.53
CA PRO A 457 6.02 10.27 17.20
C PRO A 457 5.58 10.30 18.66
N ASN A 458 5.34 9.13 19.25
CA ASN A 458 5.17 9.03 20.70
C ASN A 458 6.52 9.28 21.39
N PHE A 459 6.61 10.38 22.14
CA PHE A 459 7.86 10.85 22.77
C PHE A 459 8.41 9.89 23.82
N ASN A 460 7.55 9.05 24.40
CA ASN A 460 7.89 8.15 25.52
C ASN A 460 7.94 6.69 25.12
N GLU A 461 7.57 6.34 23.89
CA GLU A 461 7.67 4.96 23.42
C GLU A 461 9.15 4.55 23.32
N LYS A 462 9.42 3.30 23.70
CA LYS A 462 10.67 2.60 23.40
C LYS A 462 10.34 1.38 22.54
N ALA A 463 11.27 0.96 21.70
CA ALA A 463 11.10 -0.25 20.90
C ALA A 463 10.96 -1.50 21.80
N GLY A 464 11.65 -1.52 22.95
CA GLY A 464 11.73 -2.70 23.80
C GLY A 464 12.39 -3.84 23.02
N ASP A 465 11.76 -5.01 23.00
CA ASP A 465 12.26 -6.17 22.25
C ASP A 465 11.87 -6.17 20.76
N LYS A 466 11.10 -5.17 20.29
CA LYS A 466 10.68 -5.09 18.89
C LYS A 466 11.89 -4.92 17.98
N LYS A 467 12.00 -5.78 16.97
CA LYS A 467 12.96 -5.64 15.87
C LYS A 467 12.24 -5.77 14.53
N PRO A 468 12.65 -5.02 13.50
CA PRO A 468 12.13 -5.24 12.16
C PRO A 468 12.32 -6.70 11.75
N VAL A 469 11.29 -7.32 11.18
CA VAL A 469 11.41 -8.64 10.57
C VAL A 469 12.37 -8.55 9.39
N GLU A 470 13.53 -9.21 9.51
CA GLU A 470 14.52 -9.24 8.44
C GLU A 470 14.06 -10.15 7.29
N GLY A 471 14.29 -9.68 6.06
CA GLY A 471 14.08 -10.49 4.87
C GLY A 471 15.12 -11.63 4.82
N LYS A 472 14.70 -12.87 5.08
CA LYS A 472 15.60 -14.03 4.93
C LYS A 472 16.02 -14.19 3.48
N CYS A 473 17.33 -14.17 3.23
CA CYS A 473 17.91 -14.49 1.92
C CYS A 473 17.44 -15.87 1.43
N CYS A 474 17.42 -16.05 0.10
CA CYS A 474 16.87 -17.18 -0.65
C CYS A 474 17.29 -18.58 -0.16
N CYS A 475 18.37 -18.69 0.60
CA CYS A 475 18.97 -19.92 1.10
C CYS A 475 18.91 -20.11 2.63
N GLY A 476 18.27 -19.21 3.39
CA GLY A 476 18.11 -19.37 4.84
C GLY A 476 19.39 -19.27 5.66
N GLY A 477 20.44 -18.61 5.14
CA GLY A 477 21.68 -18.32 5.85
C GLY A 477 22.02 -16.82 5.83
N ASP A 478 22.70 -16.35 6.88
CA ASP A 478 22.99 -14.94 7.18
C ASP A 478 24.19 -14.35 6.40
N SER A 479 24.81 -15.13 5.52
CA SER A 479 25.92 -14.67 4.68
C SER A 479 25.96 -15.44 3.37
N HIS A 480 25.79 -14.73 2.25
CA HIS A 480 26.44 -14.95 0.95
C HIS A 480 25.67 -14.24 -0.17
N THR A 481 26.43 -13.61 -1.08
CA THR A 481 26.01 -13.21 -2.42
C THR A 481 25.58 -14.45 -3.21
N CYS A 482 24.30 -14.78 -3.17
CA CYS A 482 23.75 -15.75 -4.12
C CYS A 482 23.88 -15.17 -5.52
N GLU A 483 24.38 -15.96 -6.48
CA GLU A 483 24.27 -15.59 -7.89
C GLU A 483 22.80 -15.29 -8.20
N LYS A 484 22.52 -14.12 -8.77
CA LYS A 484 21.17 -13.75 -9.20
C LYS A 484 21.14 -13.83 -10.72
N ASP A 485 20.08 -14.43 -11.26
CA ASP A 485 19.88 -14.54 -12.71
C ASP A 485 19.36 -13.20 -13.29
N VAL A 486 18.72 -12.40 -12.43
CA VAL A 486 18.17 -11.06 -12.72
C VAL A 486 18.19 -10.17 -11.47
N ASP A 487 18.07 -8.86 -11.67
CA ASP A 487 17.90 -7.90 -10.59
C ASP A 487 16.61 -8.14 -9.78
N THR A 488 16.62 -7.70 -8.52
CA THR A 488 15.52 -7.87 -7.57
C THR A 488 14.90 -6.53 -7.17
N LEU A 489 13.64 -6.60 -6.77
CA LEU A 489 12.97 -5.52 -6.05
C LEU A 489 13.58 -5.30 -4.67
N VAL A 490 13.55 -4.07 -4.20
CA VAL A 490 13.94 -3.65 -2.85
C VAL A 490 12.67 -3.50 -2.00
N PHE A 491 12.61 -4.17 -0.86
CA PHE A 491 11.42 -4.25 -0.01
C PHE A 491 11.55 -3.45 1.30
N ASP A 492 12.41 -2.43 1.31
CA ASP A 492 12.55 -1.55 2.47
C ASP A 492 11.24 -0.78 2.71
N ARG A 493 10.62 -1.00 3.87
CA ARG A 493 9.43 -0.26 4.31
C ARG A 493 9.74 1.22 4.40
N ALA A 494 8.77 2.07 4.12
CA ALA A 494 8.87 3.53 4.18
C ALA A 494 9.47 4.06 5.49
N ALA A 495 9.19 3.38 6.61
CA ALA A 495 9.63 3.77 7.94
C ALA A 495 11.05 3.30 8.31
N SER A 496 11.66 2.42 7.52
CA SER A 496 12.84 1.64 7.92
C SER A 496 14.01 2.52 8.36
N GLU A 497 14.28 3.63 7.68
CA GLU A 497 15.41 4.50 8.01
C GLU A 497 15.18 5.31 9.30
N PHE A 498 13.95 5.76 9.55
CA PHE A 498 13.59 6.42 10.82
C PHE A 498 13.59 5.42 11.98
N GLU A 499 13.14 4.19 11.73
CA GLU A 499 13.19 3.12 12.72
C GLU A 499 14.64 2.78 13.08
N ALA A 500 15.51 2.63 12.09
CA ALA A 500 16.94 2.38 12.30
C ALA A 500 17.59 3.50 13.13
N LEU A 501 17.31 4.77 12.81
CA LEU A 501 17.79 5.95 13.56
C LEU A 501 17.37 5.91 15.04
N ARG A 502 16.09 5.57 15.30
CA ARG A 502 15.58 5.52 16.68
C ARG A 502 16.11 4.31 17.44
N LEU A 503 16.22 3.16 16.79
CA LEU A 503 16.83 1.96 17.35
C LEU A 503 18.31 2.16 17.67
N GLU A 504 19.06 2.87 16.82
CA GLU A 504 20.46 3.27 17.09
C GLU A 504 20.53 4.12 18.37
N THR A 505 19.64 5.10 18.51
CA THR A 505 19.57 5.94 19.70
C THR A 505 19.31 5.10 20.96
N GLU A 506 18.33 4.21 20.93
CA GLU A 506 18.04 3.31 22.06
C GLU A 506 19.22 2.36 22.37
N ALA A 507 19.87 1.79 21.34
CA ALA A 507 20.99 0.88 21.48
C ALA A 507 22.25 1.54 22.05
N SER A 508 22.43 2.86 21.85
CA SER A 508 23.54 3.61 22.44
C SER A 508 23.49 3.69 23.97
N GLY A 509 22.34 3.39 24.59
CA GLY A 509 22.09 3.57 26.01
C GLY A 509 21.93 5.04 26.44
N LYS A 510 22.10 5.98 25.50
CA LYS A 510 21.87 7.41 25.71
C LYS A 510 20.48 7.81 25.25
N ARG A 511 19.95 8.89 25.82
CA ARG A 511 18.73 9.55 25.34
C ARG A 511 18.98 11.05 25.38
N PRO A 512 19.52 11.63 24.30
CA PRO A 512 19.83 13.06 24.27
C PRO A 512 18.63 13.89 24.67
N LYS A 513 18.85 14.89 25.53
CA LYS A 513 17.81 15.78 26.04
C LYS A 513 17.81 17.11 25.31
N ALA A 514 16.73 17.37 24.59
CA ALA A 514 16.47 18.62 23.90
C ALA A 514 15.58 19.55 24.71
N PHE A 515 16.08 20.75 24.98
CA PHE A 515 15.40 21.77 25.76
C PHE A 515 14.94 22.93 24.86
N MET A 516 13.64 23.21 24.84
CA MET A 516 13.08 24.30 24.07
C MET A 516 13.24 25.62 24.85
N LEU A 517 14.16 26.47 24.40
CA LEU A 517 14.31 27.83 24.90
C LEU A 517 13.30 28.72 24.16
N THR A 518 12.12 28.88 24.74
CA THR A 518 11.02 29.68 24.18
C THR A 518 11.11 31.14 24.64
N ILE A 519 11.17 32.09 23.71
CA ILE A 519 11.31 33.52 24.02
C ILE A 519 10.63 34.41 22.98
N GLY A 520 10.20 35.60 23.38
CA GLY A 520 9.53 36.55 22.50
C GLY A 520 8.05 36.21 22.26
N ASN A 521 7.58 36.43 21.04
CA ASN A 521 6.18 36.28 20.63
C ASN A 521 5.58 34.92 21.01
N LEU A 522 4.48 34.94 21.78
CA LEU A 522 3.84 33.74 22.33
C LEU A 522 3.41 32.73 21.25
N ALA A 523 2.72 33.20 20.20
CA ALA A 523 2.20 32.32 19.17
C ALA A 523 3.33 31.65 18.37
N MET A 524 4.35 32.44 18.02
CA MET A 524 5.48 31.94 17.23
C MET A 524 6.38 31.01 18.04
N ARG A 525 6.71 31.35 19.30
CA ARG A 525 7.56 30.50 20.15
C ARG A 525 6.90 29.15 20.42
N GLN A 526 5.58 29.10 20.65
CA GLN A 526 4.84 27.85 20.81
C GLN A 526 4.83 27.01 19.54
N ALA A 527 4.57 27.61 18.37
CA ALA A 527 4.60 26.90 17.10
C ALA A 527 5.98 26.31 16.79
N ARG A 528 7.06 27.05 17.06
CA ARG A 528 8.44 26.59 16.89
C ARG A 528 8.83 25.51 17.88
N ALA A 529 8.44 25.64 19.14
CA ALA A 529 8.68 24.59 20.15
C ALA A 529 7.98 23.29 19.77
N GLN A 530 6.69 23.35 19.41
CA GLN A 530 5.94 22.17 18.99
C GLN A 530 6.54 21.50 17.75
N TYR A 531 6.95 22.29 16.74
CA TYR A 531 7.65 21.77 15.57
C TYR A 531 8.97 21.09 15.95
N SER A 532 9.76 21.70 16.83
CA SER A 532 11.07 21.21 17.26
C SER A 532 10.98 19.95 18.11
N CYS A 533 10.03 19.88 19.05
CA CYS A 533 9.73 18.67 19.81
C CYS A 533 9.38 17.51 18.87
N ASN A 534 8.48 17.76 17.92
CA ASN A 534 8.09 16.77 16.91
C ASN A 534 9.26 16.34 16.01
N PHE A 535 10.17 17.26 15.68
CA PHE A 535 11.37 16.99 14.90
C PHE A 535 12.34 16.07 15.63
N LEU A 536 12.72 16.42 16.85
CA LEU A 536 13.77 15.74 17.60
C LEU A 536 13.28 14.42 18.20
N ALA A 537 12.00 14.33 18.56
CA ALA A 537 11.41 13.08 19.03
C ALA A 537 11.39 11.97 17.96
N CYS A 538 11.53 12.28 16.66
CA CYS A 538 11.67 11.27 15.61
C CYS A 538 12.95 10.42 15.78
N ALA A 539 13.99 10.96 16.42
CA ALA A 539 15.20 10.22 16.78
C ALA A 539 15.10 9.51 18.14
N GLY A 540 13.98 9.65 18.87
CA GLY A 540 13.82 9.09 20.22
C GLY A 540 14.41 9.96 21.34
N TYR A 541 14.75 11.22 21.05
CA TYR A 541 15.28 12.15 22.04
C TYR A 541 14.24 12.49 23.12
N GLU A 542 14.73 12.79 24.32
CA GLU A 542 13.88 13.38 25.37
C GLU A 542 13.67 14.86 25.06
N VAL A 543 12.42 15.31 25.05
CA VAL A 543 12.08 16.71 24.73
C VAL A 543 11.48 17.40 25.95
N VAL A 544 11.99 18.58 26.28
CA VAL A 544 11.52 19.43 27.37
C VAL A 544 10.99 20.73 26.78
N ASP A 545 9.66 20.88 26.78
CA ASP A 545 8.99 22.09 26.33
C ASP A 545 8.74 23.05 27.51
N ASN A 546 8.78 24.36 27.23
CA ASN A 546 8.68 25.41 28.22
C ASN A 546 7.72 26.51 27.78
N LEU A 547 7.01 27.13 28.74
CA LEU A 547 5.99 28.13 28.46
C LEU A 547 6.56 29.47 27.95
N GLY A 548 7.82 29.76 28.25
CA GLY A 548 8.53 31.00 27.88
C GLY A 548 9.49 31.47 28.96
N PHE A 549 10.55 32.15 28.55
CA PHE A 549 11.51 32.81 29.44
C PHE A 549 11.45 34.33 29.29
N GLU A 550 11.68 35.05 30.39
CA GLU A 550 11.77 36.52 30.38
C GLU A 550 13.05 37.01 29.71
N THR A 551 14.15 36.29 29.89
CA THR A 551 15.45 36.60 29.28
C THR A 551 16.11 35.36 28.70
N VAL A 552 17.04 35.60 27.77
CA VAL A 552 17.85 34.54 27.16
C VAL A 552 18.68 33.81 28.20
N GLU A 553 19.30 34.53 29.14
CA GLU A 553 20.16 33.98 30.17
C GLU A 553 19.38 33.06 31.11
N ALA A 554 18.16 33.46 31.50
CA ALA A 554 17.29 32.62 32.32
C ALA A 554 16.94 31.31 31.61
N GLY A 555 16.68 31.37 30.30
CA GLY A 555 16.43 30.19 29.47
C GLY A 555 17.64 29.26 29.35
N VAL A 556 18.83 29.81 29.16
CA VAL A 556 20.08 29.03 29.09
C VAL A 556 20.39 28.37 30.43
N GLU A 557 20.30 29.10 31.54
CA GLU A 557 20.58 28.52 32.85
C GLU A 557 19.56 27.45 33.25
N ALA A 558 18.28 27.63 32.88
CA ALA A 558 17.27 26.58 33.03
C ALA A 558 17.61 25.33 32.20
N ALA A 559 18.09 25.49 30.97
CA ALA A 559 18.52 24.37 30.12
C ALA A 559 19.71 23.61 30.73
N MET A 560 20.68 24.33 31.31
CA MET A 560 21.85 23.73 31.97
C MET A 560 21.47 23.03 33.27
N ALA A 561 20.56 23.61 34.06
CA ALA A 561 20.01 22.95 35.24
C ALA A 561 19.26 21.65 34.88
N ALA A 562 18.58 21.63 33.74
CA ALA A 562 17.93 20.44 33.20
C ALA A 562 18.90 19.40 32.61
N LYS A 563 20.20 19.73 32.53
CA LYS A 563 21.25 18.92 31.88
C LYS A 563 20.92 18.62 30.42
N ALA A 564 20.56 19.66 29.67
CA ALA A 564 20.23 19.53 28.26
C ALA A 564 21.49 19.26 27.42
N ASP A 565 21.40 18.28 26.52
CA ASP A 565 22.42 18.00 25.49
C ASP A 565 22.22 18.89 24.25
N ILE A 566 20.97 19.33 24.04
CA ILE A 566 20.56 20.19 22.93
C ILE A 566 19.73 21.35 23.50
N VAL A 567 20.00 22.58 23.06
CA VAL A 567 19.19 23.77 23.34
C VAL A 567 18.66 24.32 22.03
N VAL A 568 17.34 24.37 21.91
CA VAL A 568 16.65 24.85 20.70
C VAL A 568 16.00 26.19 20.97
N ILE A 569 16.48 27.26 20.33
CA ILE A 569 15.86 28.58 20.45
C ILE A 569 14.60 28.67 19.58
N CYS A 570 13.47 28.93 20.24
CA CYS A 570 12.14 28.99 19.65
C CYS A 570 11.59 30.42 19.79
N SER A 571 11.57 31.17 18.68
CA SER A 571 11.10 32.55 18.62
C SER A 571 10.52 32.85 17.23
N SER A 572 10.08 34.09 16.97
CA SER A 572 9.68 34.48 15.61
C SER A 572 10.91 34.74 14.72
N ASP A 573 10.70 34.72 13.40
CA ASP A 573 11.80 34.90 12.44
C ASP A 573 12.46 36.30 12.58
N ASP A 574 11.68 37.32 12.94
CA ASP A 574 12.16 38.70 13.13
C ASP A 574 12.93 38.88 14.45
N GLU A 575 12.56 38.13 15.49
CA GLU A 575 13.18 38.20 16.82
C GLU A 575 14.52 37.45 16.91
N TYR A 576 14.84 36.57 15.95
CA TYR A 576 16.10 35.81 15.99
C TYR A 576 17.35 36.69 15.88
N ALA A 577 17.27 37.84 15.19
CA ALA A 577 18.38 38.79 15.13
C ALA A 577 18.74 39.35 16.52
N GLU A 578 17.76 39.44 17.43
CA GLU A 578 17.96 39.90 18.80
C GLU A 578 18.41 38.76 19.73
N TYR A 579 17.76 37.59 19.67
CA TYR A 579 17.93 36.57 20.71
C TYR A 579 18.92 35.44 20.38
N ALA A 580 19.14 35.10 19.10
CA ALA A 580 19.90 33.88 18.76
C ALA A 580 21.40 33.98 19.10
N VAL A 581 22.06 35.10 18.78
CA VAL A 581 23.49 35.29 19.07
C VAL A 581 23.75 35.41 20.57
N PRO A 582 22.98 36.19 21.36
CA PRO A 582 23.11 36.18 22.81
C PRO A 582 22.92 34.79 23.41
N ALA A 583 21.92 34.02 22.96
CA ALA A 583 21.67 32.68 23.47
C ALA A 583 22.82 31.72 23.17
N PHE A 584 23.36 31.77 21.94
CA PHE A 584 24.50 30.98 21.53
C PHE A 584 25.75 31.30 22.34
N LYS A 585 26.05 32.59 22.55
CA LYS A 585 27.18 33.04 23.38
C LYS A 585 27.01 32.66 24.84
N ALA A 586 25.81 32.85 25.41
CA ALA A 586 25.50 32.46 26.77
C ALA A 586 25.65 30.94 26.95
N LEU A 587 25.22 30.13 25.98
CA LEU A 587 25.38 28.68 26.04
C LEU A 587 26.86 28.26 26.03
N ASN A 588 27.72 28.99 25.31
CA ASN A 588 29.18 28.84 25.32
C ASN A 588 29.66 27.39 25.06
N GLY A 589 29.03 26.71 24.09
CA GLY A 589 29.40 25.34 23.70
C GLY A 589 29.06 24.24 24.71
N ARG A 590 28.31 24.55 25.78
CA ARG A 590 27.90 23.56 26.81
C ARG A 590 26.92 22.50 26.30
N ALA A 591 26.20 22.81 25.22
CA ALA A 591 25.26 21.91 24.55
C ALA A 591 25.19 22.24 23.06
N MET A 592 24.60 21.35 22.26
CA MET A 592 24.31 21.62 20.85
C MET A 592 23.27 22.74 20.73
N PHE A 593 23.58 23.81 20.01
CA PHE A 593 22.64 24.91 19.79
C PHE A 593 21.92 24.76 18.44
N ILE A 594 20.60 24.92 18.45
CA ILE A 594 19.75 24.83 17.25
C ILE A 594 18.81 26.03 17.18
N VAL A 595 18.67 26.62 15.99
CA VAL A 595 17.64 27.63 15.70
C VAL A 595 16.43 26.99 15.03
N ALA A 596 15.24 27.16 15.60
CA ALA A 596 13.99 26.63 15.06
C ALA A 596 13.38 27.55 13.99
N GLY A 597 13.95 27.58 12.79
CA GLY A 597 13.43 28.37 11.69
C GLY A 597 14.42 28.55 10.56
N ALA A 598 14.00 29.31 9.55
CA ALA A 598 14.89 29.78 8.50
C ALA A 598 14.75 31.30 8.33
N PRO A 599 15.18 32.09 9.35
CA PRO A 599 15.03 33.53 9.32
C PRO A 599 15.85 34.17 8.20
N ALA A 600 15.49 35.39 7.81
CA ALA A 600 16.23 36.14 6.79
C ALA A 600 17.70 36.37 7.20
N CYS A 601 17.99 36.50 8.50
CA CYS A 601 19.34 36.65 9.06
C CYS A 601 20.11 35.32 9.20
N MET A 602 19.63 34.20 8.64
CA MET A 602 20.28 32.88 8.79
C MET A 602 21.75 32.89 8.40
N ASP A 603 22.15 33.61 7.35
CA ASP A 603 23.55 33.67 6.93
C ASP A 603 24.43 34.48 7.90
N ASP A 604 23.88 35.54 8.50
CA ASP A 604 24.56 36.29 9.58
C ASP A 604 24.73 35.42 10.83
N LEU A 605 23.71 34.62 11.17
CA LEU A 605 23.79 33.67 12.29
C LEU A 605 24.85 32.60 12.04
N LYS A 606 24.97 32.09 10.81
CA LYS A 606 26.06 31.16 10.43
C LYS A 606 27.42 31.83 10.53
N ALA A 607 27.56 33.09 10.09
CA ALA A 607 28.80 33.85 10.24
C ALA A 607 29.18 34.06 11.72
N ALA A 608 28.20 34.09 12.63
CA ALA A 608 28.40 34.13 14.08
C ALA A 608 28.73 32.75 14.71
N GLY A 609 28.82 31.69 13.91
CA GLY A 609 29.16 30.33 14.36
C GLY A 609 27.97 29.42 14.68
N ILE A 610 26.74 29.86 14.40
CA ILE A 610 25.54 29.03 14.60
C ILE A 610 25.34 28.13 13.38
N GLU A 611 25.55 26.82 13.54
CA GLU A 611 25.57 25.88 12.42
C GLU A 611 24.24 25.14 12.21
N ASN A 612 23.45 24.90 13.27
CA ASN A 612 22.30 24.01 13.20
C ASN A 612 20.97 24.77 13.13
N PHE A 613 20.16 24.42 12.13
CA PHE A 613 18.83 24.99 11.91
C PHE A 613 17.84 23.88 11.59
N ILE A 614 16.63 23.94 12.16
CA ILE A 614 15.54 23.01 11.84
C ILE A 614 14.33 23.79 11.32
N HIS A 615 13.81 23.40 10.15
CA HIS A 615 12.67 24.04 9.51
C HIS A 615 12.05 23.14 8.44
N VAL A 616 10.85 23.48 7.96
CA VAL A 616 10.04 22.68 7.01
C VAL A 616 10.69 22.35 5.65
N ARG A 617 11.91 22.83 5.38
CA ARG A 617 12.63 22.58 4.12
C ARG A 617 13.85 21.67 4.29
N VAL A 618 14.22 21.31 5.51
CA VAL A 618 15.37 20.41 5.76
C VAL A 618 14.98 18.96 5.48
N ASN A 619 15.96 18.14 5.14
CA ASN A 619 15.80 16.69 5.20
C ASN A 619 15.88 16.27 6.67
N VAL A 620 14.73 15.90 7.25
CA VAL A 620 14.61 15.60 8.68
C VAL A 620 15.49 14.42 9.07
N LEU A 621 15.48 13.37 8.25
CA LEU A 621 16.23 12.15 8.53
C LEU A 621 17.73 12.41 8.51
N ASP A 622 18.24 13.08 7.47
CA ASP A 622 19.68 13.36 7.34
C ASP A 622 20.18 14.26 8.48
N THR A 623 19.42 15.32 8.81
CA THR A 623 19.74 16.20 9.94
C THR A 623 19.77 15.45 11.26
N LEU A 624 18.83 14.53 11.51
CA LEU A 624 18.85 13.73 12.74
C LEU A 624 19.98 12.70 12.77
N LYS A 625 20.36 12.09 11.63
CA LYS A 625 21.54 11.22 11.53
C LYS A 625 22.82 12.00 11.86
N GLU A 626 22.95 13.23 11.38
CA GLU A 626 24.06 14.12 11.73
C GLU A 626 24.10 14.47 13.23
N PHE A 627 22.93 14.69 13.85
CA PHE A 627 22.85 14.93 15.30
C PHE A 627 23.21 13.67 16.10
N ASN A 628 22.72 12.49 15.71
CA ASN A 628 23.09 11.21 16.33
C ASN A 628 24.62 11.00 16.31
N ALA A 629 25.27 11.26 15.17
CA ALA A 629 26.72 11.10 15.02
C ALA A 629 27.54 12.01 15.96
N LYS A 630 26.96 13.11 16.47
CA LYS A 630 27.59 14.02 17.43
C LYS A 630 27.23 13.66 18.88
N LEU A 631 25.99 13.25 19.14
CA LEU A 631 25.43 13.10 20.49
C LEU A 631 25.56 11.70 21.07
N LEU A 632 25.62 10.67 20.23
CA LEU A 632 25.65 9.27 20.69
C LEU A 632 27.07 8.77 20.97
N LYS A 633 28.11 9.48 20.53
CA LYS A 633 29.53 9.15 20.75
C LYS A 633 29.94 9.15 22.20
#